data_AF-A0A820Y2W5-F1
#
_entry.id   AF-A0A820Y2W5-F1
#
_cell.length_a   1.000
_cell.length_b   1.000
_cell.length_c   1.000
_cell.angle_alpha   90.00
_cell.angle_beta   90.00
_cell.angle_gamma   90.00
#
_symmetry.space_group_name_H-M   'P 1'
#
loop_
_entity.id
_entity.type
_entity.pdbx_description
1 polymer ?
#
loop_
_entity_poly.entity_id
_entity_poly.type
_entity_poly.pdbx_seq_one_letter_code
_entity_poly.pdbx_strand_id
1 'polypeptide(L)'
;MNVIEATKYQYNSGDSIQITVRDATSSDRFKGILLVAKDQSSQNILGNWPPIDSSVYVVSCDGTFSNGITQASSTTKSQIQATWTSPSTIAQGNIVIR
;
A
#
# COMPACT_ATOMS: atom_id res chain seq x y z
N MET A 1 16.00 -3.36 -5.83
CA MET A 1 14.58 -3.65 -6.20
C MET A 1 13.82 -3.82 -4.89
N ASN A 2 12.63 -3.25 -4.74
CA ASN A 2 11.85 -3.39 -3.51
C ASN A 2 11.02 -4.67 -3.53
N VAL A 3 10.85 -5.31 -2.38
CA VAL A 3 9.94 -6.43 -2.15
C VAL A 3 8.73 -5.90 -1.39
N ILE A 4 7.53 -6.26 -1.86
CA ILE A 4 6.26 -5.94 -1.22
C ILE A 4 5.64 -7.25 -0.73
N GLU A 5 5.34 -7.31 0.56
CA GLU A 5 4.70 -8.46 1.18
C GLU A 5 3.43 -8.06 1.91
N ALA A 6 2.46 -8.96 1.92
CA ALA A 6 1.22 -8.83 2.68
C ALA A 6 1.16 -9.89 3.77
N THR A 7 0.53 -9.57 4.91
CA THR A 7 0.28 -10.56 5.97
C THR A 7 -0.69 -11.67 5.55
N LYS A 8 -1.49 -11.45 4.49
CA LYS A 8 -2.33 -12.46 3.83
C LYS A 8 -2.54 -12.12 2.36
N TYR A 9 -2.76 -13.15 1.54
CA TYR A 9 -2.98 -13.05 0.08
C TYR A 9 -4.41 -13.36 -0.35
N GLN A 10 -5.28 -13.66 0.61
CA GLN A 10 -6.72 -13.77 0.43
C GLN A 10 -7.38 -12.72 1.32
N TYR A 11 -8.47 -12.14 0.84
CA TYR A 11 -9.16 -11.06 1.54
C TYR A 11 -10.67 -11.19 1.39
N ASN A 12 -11.37 -10.78 2.44
CA ASN A 12 -12.79 -10.45 2.43
C ASN A 12 -12.97 -8.94 2.28
N SER A 13 -14.18 -8.52 1.97
CA SER A 13 -14.57 -7.10 2.01
C SER A 13 -14.29 -6.51 3.41
N GLY A 14 -13.65 -5.34 3.44
CA GLY A 14 -13.33 -4.62 4.68
C GLY A 14 -12.15 -5.17 5.50
N ASP A 15 -11.48 -6.21 5.03
CA ASP A 15 -10.29 -6.74 5.71
C ASP A 15 -9.17 -5.70 5.80
N SER A 16 -8.55 -5.61 6.98
CA SER A 16 -7.28 -4.89 7.17
C SER A 16 -6.11 -5.83 6.94
N ILE A 17 -5.21 -5.44 6.03
CA ILE A 17 -4.03 -6.21 5.62
C ILE A 17 -2.80 -5.33 5.81
N GLN A 18 -1.81 -5.84 6.53
CA GLN A 18 -0.56 -5.13 6.70
C GLN A 18 0.37 -5.43 5.52
N ILE A 19 0.81 -4.36 4.87
CA ILE A 19 1.74 -4.36 3.76
C ILE A 19 3.11 -3.93 4.28
N THR A 20 4.13 -4.71 3.98
CA THR A 20 5.53 -4.39 4.24
C THR A 20 6.24 -4.15 2.93
N VAL A 21 6.84 -2.98 2.76
CA VAL A 21 7.78 -2.69 1.69
C VAL A 21 9.17 -2.74 2.30
N ARG A 22 10.06 -3.57 1.74
CA ARG A 22 11.46 -3.63 2.15
C ARG A 22 12.37 -3.69 0.94
N ASP A 23 13.62 -3.29 1.12
CA ASP A 23 14.64 -3.53 0.12
C ASP A 23 14.88 -5.04 -0.07
N ALA A 24 15.10 -5.47 -1.31
CA ALA A 24 15.43 -6.87 -1.61
C ALA A 24 16.82 -7.26 -1.08
N THR A 25 17.71 -6.29 -0.90
CA THR A 25 19.05 -6.49 -0.36
C THR A 25 19.22 -5.67 0.92
N SER A 26 20.01 -6.16 1.87
CA SER A 26 20.24 -5.47 3.15
C SER A 26 21.06 -4.17 3.02
N SER A 27 21.64 -3.91 1.84
CA SER A 27 22.44 -2.71 1.55
C SER A 27 21.66 -1.62 0.81
N ASP A 28 20.58 -1.98 0.12
CA ASP A 28 19.75 -1.00 -0.57
C ASP A 28 18.86 -0.27 0.45
N ARG A 29 18.63 1.01 0.19
CA ARG A 29 17.72 1.84 0.98
C ARG A 29 16.98 2.80 0.05
N PHE A 30 15.73 3.11 0.35
CA PHE A 30 14.93 4.04 -0.43
C PHE A 30 14.62 5.32 0.35
N LYS A 31 14.38 6.42 -0.38
CA LYS A 31 14.01 7.73 0.17
C LYS A 31 12.56 8.12 -0.09
N GLY A 32 11.84 7.29 -0.83
CA GLY A 32 10.45 7.54 -1.19
C GLY A 32 9.83 6.31 -1.82
N ILE A 33 8.54 6.18 -1.61
CA ILE A 33 7.67 5.18 -2.23
C ILE A 33 6.35 5.87 -2.58
N LEU A 34 5.63 5.31 -3.54
CA LEU A 34 4.21 5.56 -3.70
C LEU A 34 3.56 4.18 -3.76
N LEU A 35 2.62 3.90 -2.87
CA LEU A 35 1.82 2.67 -2.94
C LEU A 35 0.37 2.99 -3.21
N VAL A 36 -0.21 2.23 -4.14
CA VAL A 36 -1.64 2.20 -4.43
C VAL A 36 -2.09 0.75 -4.57
N ALA A 37 -3.34 0.50 -4.22
CA ALA A 37 -3.98 -0.80 -4.39
C ALA A 37 -4.94 -0.73 -5.58
N LYS A 38 -4.72 -1.56 -6.59
CA LYS A 38 -5.52 -1.53 -7.82
C LYS A 38 -6.16 -2.85 -8.13
N ASP A 39 -7.39 -2.80 -8.62
CA ASP A 39 -8.00 -3.95 -9.26
C ASP A 39 -7.17 -4.38 -10.49
N GLN A 40 -6.83 -5.66 -10.56
CA GLN A 40 -5.94 -6.19 -11.60
C GLN A 40 -6.52 -5.97 -13.00
N SER A 41 -7.84 -6.09 -13.16
CA SER A 41 -8.51 -6.02 -14.45
C SER A 41 -8.79 -4.59 -14.89
N SER A 42 -9.47 -3.81 -14.05
CA SER A 42 -9.93 -2.45 -14.36
C SER A 42 -8.88 -1.37 -14.11
N GLN A 43 -7.81 -1.68 -13.35
CA GLN A 43 -6.78 -0.72 -12.92
C GLN A 43 -7.28 0.41 -12.00
N ASN A 44 -8.55 0.37 -11.59
CA ASN A 44 -9.13 1.30 -10.63
C ASN A 44 -8.46 1.14 -9.27
N ILE A 45 -8.21 2.26 -8.60
CA ILE A 45 -7.68 2.25 -7.23
C ILE A 45 -8.83 1.90 -6.27
N LEU A 46 -8.63 0.87 -5.44
CA LEU A 46 -9.64 0.34 -4.53
C LEU A 46 -9.13 0.19 -3.11
N GLY A 47 -10.06 0.21 -2.16
CA GLY A 47 -9.75 0.19 -0.74
C GLY A 47 -9.23 1.54 -0.25
N ASN A 48 -8.73 1.57 0.98
CA ASN A 48 -8.17 2.79 1.57
C ASN A 48 -6.97 2.48 2.46
N TRP A 49 -6.22 3.54 2.78
CA TRP A 49 -5.07 3.49 3.67
C TRP A 49 -5.35 4.35 4.90
N PRO A 50 -5.76 3.77 6.03
CA PRO A 50 -6.00 4.55 7.23
C PRO A 50 -4.70 5.19 7.75
N PRO A 51 -4.75 6.42 8.31
CA PRO A 51 -3.57 7.14 8.79
C PRO A 51 -3.14 6.63 10.18
N ILE A 52 -2.78 5.35 10.27
CA ILE A 52 -2.43 4.69 11.53
C ILE A 52 -0.91 4.72 11.75
N ASP A 53 -0.12 4.76 10.68
CA ASP A 53 1.34 4.65 10.76
C ASP A 53 2.01 6.00 10.45
N SER A 54 2.75 6.53 11.44
CA SER A 54 3.52 7.78 11.32
C SER A 54 4.64 7.73 10.28
N SER A 55 5.01 6.54 9.79
CA SER A 55 6.06 6.33 8.81
C SER A 55 5.62 6.65 7.38
N VAL A 56 4.31 6.76 7.15
CA VAL A 56 3.68 7.02 5.85
C VAL A 56 2.75 8.23 5.90
N TYR A 57 2.59 8.88 4.77
CA TYR A 57 1.65 9.97 4.57
C TYR A 57 0.60 9.53 3.57
N VAL A 58 -0.66 9.70 3.93
CA VAL A 58 -1.80 9.34 3.08
C VAL A 58 -1.97 10.42 2.00
N VAL A 59 -2.09 9.98 0.75
CA VAL A 59 -2.26 10.87 -0.40
C VAL A 59 -3.56 10.55 -1.15
N SER A 60 -4.01 11.53 -1.93
CA SER A 60 -5.12 11.35 -2.85
C SER A 60 -4.57 11.08 -4.25
N CYS A 61 -4.87 9.91 -4.79
CA CYS A 61 -4.58 9.52 -6.16
C CYS A 61 -5.88 9.52 -6.97
N ASP A 62 -5.83 9.99 -8.22
CA ASP A 62 -7.00 10.06 -9.11
C ASP A 62 -8.21 10.79 -8.48
N GLY A 63 -7.94 11.83 -7.68
CA GLY A 63 -8.96 12.65 -7.02
C GLY A 63 -9.72 11.97 -5.88
N THR A 64 -9.42 10.72 -5.56
CA THR A 64 -10.05 9.99 -4.45
C THR A 64 -9.21 10.11 -3.19
N PHE A 65 -9.85 10.42 -2.07
CA PHE A 65 -9.16 10.59 -0.79
C PHE A 65 -8.71 9.25 -0.21
N SER A 66 -7.51 9.21 0.36
CA SER A 66 -7.00 8.09 1.16
C SER A 66 -6.80 6.76 0.42
N ASN A 67 -6.50 6.82 -0.88
CA ASN A 67 -6.35 5.63 -1.72
C ASN A 67 -4.89 5.35 -2.14
N GLY A 68 -3.95 6.18 -1.67
CA GLY A 68 -2.52 5.92 -1.77
C GLY A 68 -1.74 6.38 -0.55
N ILE A 69 -0.50 5.90 -0.43
CA ILE A 69 0.44 6.33 0.59
C ILE A 69 1.81 6.65 -0.01
N THR A 70 2.50 7.61 0.60
CA THR A 70 3.90 7.91 0.36
C THR A 70 4.67 7.85 1.66
N GLN A 71 5.99 7.95 1.59
CA GLN A 71 6.81 8.09 2.77
C GLN A 71 6.60 9.47 3.45
N ALA A 72 6.46 9.49 4.78
CA ALA A 72 6.23 10.74 5.51
C ALA A 72 7.46 11.67 5.62
N SER A 73 8.67 11.17 5.33
CA SER A 73 9.91 11.95 5.41
C SER A 73 10.89 11.56 4.30
N SER A 74 11.83 12.44 3.99
CA SER A 74 12.91 12.19 3.02
C SER A 74 14.07 11.37 3.59
N THR A 75 13.97 10.90 4.84
CA THR A 75 15.01 10.09 5.49
C THR A 75 15.10 8.74 4.80
N THR A 76 16.31 8.25 4.55
CA THR A 76 16.48 6.94 3.93
C THR A 76 15.97 5.82 4.85
N LYS A 77 15.14 4.91 4.33
CA LYS A 77 14.56 3.76 5.05
C LYS A 77 14.91 2.46 4.34
N SER A 78 15.01 1.38 5.10
CA SER A 78 15.14 0.00 4.57
C SER A 78 13.81 -0.76 4.58
N GLN A 79 12.81 -0.21 5.27
CA GLN A 79 11.50 -0.81 5.43
C GLN A 79 10.43 0.26 5.72
N ILE A 80 9.24 0.03 5.18
CA ILE A 80 7.99 0.71 5.55
C ILE A 80 6.93 -0.35 5.82
N GLN A 81 6.08 -0.09 6.80
CA GLN A 81 4.85 -0.84 7.03
C GLN A 81 3.66 0.09 6.87
N ALA A 82 2.56 -0.45 6.38
CA ALA A 82 1.30 0.27 6.28
C ALA A 82 0.14 -0.72 6.31
N THR A 83 -1.02 -0.27 6.76
CA THR A 83 -2.25 -1.06 6.71
C THR A 83 -3.06 -0.61 5.51
N TRP A 84 -3.46 -1.56 4.66
CA TRP A 84 -4.45 -1.36 3.62
C TRP A 84 -5.76 -2.01 4.03
N THR A 85 -6.87 -1.31 3.85
CA THR A 85 -8.21 -1.86 4.07
C THR A 85 -8.87 -2.15 2.73
N SER A 86 -9.27 -3.41 2.57
CA SER A 86 -10.00 -3.92 1.41
C SER A 86 -11.31 -3.15 1.17
N PRO A 87 -11.69 -2.92 -0.10
CA PRO A 87 -12.92 -2.22 -0.43
C PRO A 87 -14.16 -2.93 0.16
N SER A 88 -15.17 -2.13 0.53
CA SER A 88 -16.43 -2.63 1.08
C SER A 88 -17.29 -3.34 0.04
N THR A 89 -17.19 -2.93 -1.23
CA THR A 89 -17.74 -3.66 -2.37
C THR A 89 -16.69 -4.66 -2.86
N ILE A 90 -17.10 -5.92 -3.03
CA ILE A 90 -16.22 -7.00 -3.53
C ILE A 90 -15.57 -6.51 -4.83
N ALA A 91 -14.27 -6.24 -4.78
CA ALA A 91 -13.49 -6.16 -6.00
C ALA A 91 -13.66 -7.52 -6.68
N GLN A 92 -14.14 -7.54 -7.92
CA GLN A 92 -14.52 -8.78 -8.61
C GLN A 92 -13.28 -9.65 -8.99
N GLY A 93 -12.09 -9.31 -8.49
CA GLY A 93 -10.84 -9.96 -8.84
C GLY A 93 -9.70 -9.64 -7.88
N ASN A 94 -8.49 -9.86 -8.37
CA ASN A 94 -7.28 -9.67 -7.58
C ASN A 94 -6.97 -8.19 -7.37
N ILE A 95 -6.43 -7.87 -6.20
CA ILE A 95 -5.84 -6.56 -5.92
C ILE A 95 -4.32 -6.67 -6.07
N VAL A 96 -3.75 -5.71 -6.79
CA VAL A 96 -2.31 -5.55 -6.96
C VAL A 96 -1.86 -4.31 -6.21
N ILE A 97 -0.93 -4.48 -5.27
CA ILE A 97 -0.24 -3.38 -4.59
C ILE A 97 1.01 -3.01 -5.40
N ARG A 98 1.17 -1.74 -5.75
CA ARG A 98 2.34 -1.23 -6.49
C ARG A 98 2.71 0.19 -6.09
#